data_AF-A0A1F5NIU2-F1
#
_entry.id   AF-A0A1F5NIU2-F1
#
_cell.length_a   1.000
_cell.length_b   1.000
_cell.length_c   1.000
_cell.angle_alpha   90.00
_cell.angle_beta   90.00
_cell.angle_gamma   90.00
#
_symmetry.space_group_name_H-M   'P 1'
#
loop_
_entity.id
_entity.type
_entity.pdbx_description
1 polymer ?
#
loop_
_entity_poly.entity_id
_entity_poly.type
_entity_poly.pdbx_seq_one_letter_code
_entity_poly.pdbx_strand_id
1 'polypeptide(L)'
;MKFKARCYRCFAALAAPARVQIVSLLQENARLSVLEIVKHFKLSQPTISHHLRYLEEAGILDSHKEGKRVYYHLSPICPEQECNIFE
;
A
#
# COMPACT_ATOMS: atom_id res chain seq x y z
N MET A 1 26.22 12.84 -1.44
CA MET A 1 24.79 12.46 -1.50
C MET A 1 24.18 12.63 -0.12
N LYS A 2 23.25 13.58 0.05
CA LYS A 2 22.46 13.69 1.29
C LYS A 2 21.21 12.83 1.11
N PHE A 3 21.21 11.62 1.66
CA PHE A 3 19.98 10.81 1.74
C PHE A 3 19.04 11.52 2.74
N LYS A 4 17.89 12.03 2.27
CA LYS A 4 16.85 12.52 3.17
C LYS A 4 16.36 11.32 4.00
N ALA A 5 16.70 11.29 5.28
CA ALA A 5 16.36 10.23 6.23
C ALA A 5 14.84 10.04 6.47
N ARG A 6 13.98 10.84 5.82
CA ARG A 6 12.51 10.83 5.98
C ARG A 6 11.75 9.81 5.12
N CYS A 7 12.39 9.09 4.20
CA CYS A 7 11.70 8.09 3.35
C CYS A 7 11.89 6.64 3.84
N TYR A 8 12.61 6.41 4.96
CA TYR A 8 13.05 5.07 5.36
C TYR A 8 11.88 4.11 5.66
N ARG A 9 10.79 4.62 6.26
CA ARG A 9 9.58 3.82 6.54
C ARG A 9 8.90 3.34 5.28
N CYS A 10 8.85 4.19 4.25
CA CYS A 10 8.28 3.82 2.95
C CYS A 10 9.13 2.74 2.28
N PHE A 11 10.46 2.90 2.27
CA PHE A 11 11.35 1.88 1.72
C PHE A 11 11.28 0.56 2.48
N ALA A 12 11.22 0.59 3.82
CA ALA A 12 11.03 -0.61 4.64
C ALA A 12 9.69 -1.30 4.34
N ALA A 13 8.62 -0.51 4.16
CA ALA A 13 7.32 -1.01 3.77
C ALA A 13 7.28 -1.54 2.33
N LEU A 14 8.08 -1.02 1.41
CA LEU A 14 8.19 -1.57 0.06
C LEU A 14 9.17 -2.75 -0.04
N ALA A 15 9.98 -3.02 0.98
CA ALA A 15 10.96 -4.13 1.00
C ALA A 15 10.33 -5.53 1.17
N ALA A 16 9.15 -5.78 0.57
CA ALA A 16 8.62 -7.13 0.37
C ALA A 16 7.97 -7.25 -1.01
N PRO A 17 8.23 -8.33 -1.77
CA PRO A 17 7.72 -8.49 -3.14
C PRO A 17 6.19 -8.36 -3.25
N ALA A 18 5.44 -8.97 -2.33
CA ALA A 18 3.98 -8.89 -2.34
C ALA A 18 3.47 -7.46 -2.15
N ARG A 19 4.15 -6.64 -1.35
CA ARG A 19 3.74 -5.25 -1.08
C ARG A 19 3.99 -4.35 -2.29
N VAL A 20 5.12 -4.53 -2.98
CA VAL A 20 5.37 -3.84 -4.27
C VAL A 20 4.30 -4.20 -5.29
N GLN A 21 3.96 -5.49 -5.41
CA GLN A 21 2.92 -5.95 -6.33
C GLN A 21 1.53 -5.38 -5.98
N ILE A 22 1.18 -5.27 -4.69
CA ILE A 22 -0.07 -4.63 -4.26
C ILE A 22 -0.09 -3.15 -4.68
N VAL A 23 1.00 -2.42 -4.50
CA VAL A 23 1.11 -1.02 -4.89
C VAL A 23 0.97 -0.86 -6.40
N SER A 24 1.67 -1.68 -7.21
CA SER A 24 1.53 -1.66 -8.66
C SER A 24 0.09 -1.98 -9.10
N LEU A 25 -0.55 -2.97 -8.47
CA LEU A 25 -1.93 -3.32 -8.76
C LEU A 25 -2.89 -2.15 -8.47
N LEU A 26 -2.70 -1.43 -7.38
CA LEU A 26 -3.50 -0.24 -7.03
C LEU A 26 -3.12 1.01 -7.82
N GLN A 27 -1.95 1.04 -8.45
CA GLN A 27 -1.59 2.09 -9.41
C GLN A 27 -2.34 1.88 -10.73
N GLU A 28 -2.46 0.64 -11.18
CA GLU A 28 -3.23 0.27 -12.37
C GLU A 28 -4.75 0.37 -12.14
N ASN A 29 -5.19 0.26 -10.89
CA ASN A 29 -6.61 0.24 -10.50
C ASN A 29 -6.87 1.28 -9.41
N ALA A 30 -7.67 2.32 -9.70
CA ALA A 30 -7.90 3.45 -8.78
C ALA A 30 -8.28 3.06 -7.33
N ARG A 31 -9.04 1.97 -7.13
CA ARG A 31 -9.31 1.36 -5.81
C ARG A 31 -9.72 -0.11 -5.97
N LEU A 32 -9.37 -0.97 -5.02
CA LEU A 32 -9.78 -2.37 -5.00
C LEU A 32 -10.17 -2.82 -3.59
N SER A 33 -11.14 -3.72 -3.48
CA SER A 33 -11.47 -4.38 -2.22
C SER A 33 -10.47 -5.46 -1.86
N VAL A 34 -10.39 -5.83 -0.58
CA VAL A 34 -9.52 -6.93 -0.10
C VAL A 34 -9.71 -8.21 -0.92
N LEU A 35 -10.96 -8.59 -1.21
CA LEU A 35 -11.25 -9.80 -1.99
C LEU A 35 -10.80 -9.70 -3.45
N GLU A 36 -10.83 -8.50 -4.04
CA GLU A 36 -10.28 -8.29 -5.39
C GLU A 36 -8.77 -8.41 -5.36
N ILE A 37 -8.09 -7.76 -4.41
CA ILE A 37 -6.64 -7.84 -4.25
C ILE A 37 -6.19 -9.29 -4.07
N VAL A 38 -6.82 -10.05 -3.17
CA VAL A 38 -6.46 -11.45 -2.87
C VAL A 38 -6.46 -12.33 -4.14
N LYS A 39 -7.34 -12.08 -5.12
CA LYS A 39 -7.39 -12.87 -6.36
C LYS A 39 -6.12 -12.76 -7.23
N HIS A 40 -5.30 -11.74 -7.02
CA HIS A 40 -4.04 -11.55 -7.76
C HIS A 40 -2.86 -12.29 -7.10
N PHE A 41 -3.05 -12.92 -5.94
CA PHE A 41 -1.97 -13.54 -5.18
C PHE A 41 -2.25 -14.99 -4.86
N LYS A 42 -1.19 -15.80 -4.82
CA LYS A 42 -1.22 -17.17 -4.27
C LYS A 42 -1.00 -17.15 -2.75
N LEU A 43 -1.59 -16.17 -2.07
CA LEU A 43 -1.47 -15.95 -0.63
C LEU A 43 -2.84 -15.98 0.03
N SER A 44 -2.86 -16.34 1.31
CA SER A 44 -4.11 -16.32 2.09
C SER A 44 -4.61 -14.88 2.29
N GLN A 45 -5.92 -14.71 2.44
CA GLN A 45 -6.50 -13.41 2.78
C GLN A 45 -5.89 -12.81 4.06
N PRO A 46 -5.69 -13.54 5.17
CA PRO A 46 -5.01 -13.00 6.35
C PRO A 46 -3.61 -12.43 6.05
N THR A 47 -2.84 -13.11 5.20
CA THR A 47 -1.52 -12.63 4.76
C THR A 47 -1.62 -11.33 3.98
N ILE A 48 -2.56 -11.24 3.04
CA ILE A 48 -2.79 -10.01 2.27
C ILE A 48 -3.30 -8.88 3.16
N SER A 49 -4.23 -9.14 4.08
CA SER A 49 -4.68 -8.15 5.07
C SER A 49 -3.52 -7.62 5.92
N HIS A 50 -2.59 -8.47 6.32
CA HIS A 50 -1.39 -8.04 7.05
C HIS A 50 -0.51 -7.11 6.21
N HIS A 51 -0.29 -7.42 4.93
CA HIS A 51 0.44 -6.55 4.02
C HIS A 51 -0.24 -5.20 3.80
N LEU A 52 -1.56 -5.19 3.61
CA LEU A 52 -2.36 -3.98 3.43
C LEU A 52 -2.27 -3.07 4.66
N ARG A 53 -2.43 -3.64 5.85
CA ARG A 53 -2.30 -2.90 7.10
C ARG A 53 -0.89 -2.31 7.28
N TYR A 54 0.15 -3.07 6.94
CA TYR A 54 1.52 -2.58 7.05
C TYR A 54 1.78 -1.39 6.10
N LEU A 55 1.23 -1.43 4.89
CA LEU A 55 1.33 -0.35 3.92
C LEU A 55 0.50 0.88 4.33
N GLU A 56 -0.68 0.67 4.93
CA GLU A 56 -1.53 1.72 5.50
C GLU A 56 -0.87 2.41 6.69
N GLU A 57 -0.27 1.65 7.62
CA GLU A 57 0.50 2.19 8.75
C GLU A 57 1.75 2.96 8.29
N ALA A 58 2.31 2.60 7.13
CA ALA A 58 3.40 3.34 6.49
C ALA A 58 2.92 4.57 5.70
N GLY A 59 1.61 4.78 5.58
CA GLY A 59 1.00 5.87 4.82
C GLY A 59 1.16 5.76 3.30
N ILE A 60 1.35 4.54 2.78
CA ILE A 60 1.40 4.26 1.34
C ILE A 60 -0.01 4.05 0.79
N LEU A 61 -0.89 3.45 1.61
CA LEU A 61 -2.28 3.19 1.26
C LEU A 61 -3.22 3.90 2.23
N ASP A 62 -4.41 4.21 1.73
CA ASP A 62 -5.57 4.57 2.53
C ASP A 62 -6.68 3.55 2.30
N SER A 63 -7.62 3.48 3.25
CA SER A 63 -8.77 2.58 3.15
C SER A 63 -10.10 3.30 3.37
N HIS A 64 -11.12 2.84 2.64
CA HIS A 64 -12.49 3.32 2.77
C HIS A 64 -13.46 2.14 2.88
N LYS A 65 -14.33 2.19 3.88
CA LYS A 65 -15.36 1.17 4.10
C LYS A 65 -16.64 1.54 3.36
N GLU A 66 -17.11 0.65 2.49
CA GLU A 66 -18.36 0.80 1.76
C GLU A 66 -19.22 -0.44 2.03
N GLY A 67 -20.26 -0.27 2.87
CA GLY A 67 -21.08 -1.36 3.36
C GLY A 67 -20.27 -2.40 4.16
N LYS A 68 -20.21 -3.64 3.66
CA LYS A 68 -19.45 -4.75 4.27
C LYS A 68 -18.03 -4.90 3.71
N ARG A 69 -17.64 -4.11 2.71
CA ARG A 69 -16.35 -4.24 2.02
C ARG A 69 -15.42 -3.08 2.42
N VAL A 70 -14.13 -3.38 2.52
CA VAL A 70 -13.07 -2.38 2.69
C VAL A 70 -12.31 -2.30 1.37
N TYR A 71 -12.18 -1.09 0.86
CA TYR A 71 -11.44 -0.76 -0.35
C TYR A 71 -10.15 -0.06 0.02
N TYR A 72 -9.07 -0.43 -0.65
CA TYR A 72 -7.76 0.20 -0.55
C TYR A 72 -7.46 0.98 -1.82
N HIS A 73 -6.73 2.08 -1.67
CA HIS A 73 -6.19 2.89 -2.76
C HIS A 73 -4.84 3.49 -2.34
N LEU A 74 -4.09 4.00 -3.32
CA LEU A 74 -2.84 4.72 -3.02
C LEU A 74 -3.17 5.99 -2.24
N SER A 75 -2.39 6.24 -1.18
CA SER A 75 -2.49 7.50 -0.45
C SER A 75 -1.80 8.62 -1.24
N PRO A 76 -2.41 9.79 -1.40
CA PRO A 76 -1.81 10.92 -2.12
C PRO A 76 -0.66 11.58 -1.35
N ILE A 77 -0.45 11.26 -0.08
CA ILE A 77 0.49 11.97 0.80
C ILE A 77 1.26 10.94 1.64
N CYS A 78 2.56 10.77 1.38
CA CYS A 78 3.42 10.14 2.38
C CYS A 78 3.41 11.03 3.66
N PRO A 79 3.15 10.47 4.86
CA PRO A 79 2.99 11.24 6.10
C PRO A 79 4.26 11.99 6.52
N GLU A 80 5.39 11.72 5.88
CA GLU A 80 6.58 12.55 5.94
C GLU A 80 6.57 13.52 4.74
N GLN A 81 6.00 14.71 4.95
CA GLN A 81 5.58 15.76 3.99
C GLN A 81 6.56 16.23 2.88
N GLU A 82 7.58 15.48 2.48
CA GLU A 82 8.47 15.82 1.35
C GLU A 82 9.00 14.59 0.58
N CYS A 83 8.35 13.42 0.68
CA CYS A 83 8.73 12.26 -0.13
C CYS A 83 7.71 12.04 -1.26
N ASN A 84 7.93 12.68 -2.42
CA ASN A 84 7.26 12.25 -3.65
C ASN A 84 7.97 10.99 -4.15
N ILE A 85 7.39 9.84 -3.85
CA ILE A 85 7.86 8.53 -4.37
C ILE A 85 7.34 8.29 -5.81
N PHE A 86 6.37 9.09 -6.25
CA PHE A 86 5.65 8.92 -7.52
C PHE A 86 5.72 10.13 -8.47
N GLU A 87 6.70 11.04 -8.32
CA GLU A 87 7.10 11.99 -9.38
C GLU A 87 8.36 11.51 -10.11
#